data_AF-A0A455U3G1-F1
#
_entry.id   AF-A0A455U3G1-F1
#
_cell.length_a   1.000
_cell.length_b   1.000
_cell.length_c   1.000
_cell.angle_alpha   90.00
_cell.angle_beta   90.00
_cell.angle_gamma   90.00
#
_symmetry.space_group_name_H-M   'P 1'
#
loop_
_entity.id
_entity.type
_entity.pdbx_description
1 polymer ?
#
loop_
_entity_poly.entity_id
_entity_poly.type
_entity_poly.pdbx_seq_one_letter_code
_entity_poly.pdbx_strand_id
1 'polypeptide(L)'
;MAFDLSLYLVTDAALCDAYGLEQTVEAAVSGGVTIVQLRDKHASDEHMTAQAKRLKTLLAGTGVPLIINDRLQVALESQADGLHVGQSDAAVHEARIAMGKDAIIGLSINTLAQLQAAPVELLNYVGLARSSPPLANKTTLNPLALMDSRN
;
A
#
# COMPACT_ATOMS: atom_id res chain seq x y z
N MET A 1 2.21 12.53 -10.76
CA MET A 1 1.95 13.53 -9.70
C MET A 1 2.76 13.16 -8.47
N ALA A 2 3.15 14.13 -7.65
CA ALA A 2 3.72 13.84 -6.34
C ALA A 2 2.60 13.40 -5.39
N PHE A 3 2.87 12.42 -4.52
CA PHE A 3 1.98 11.95 -3.46
C PHE A 3 2.72 12.05 -2.12
N ASP A 4 1.98 12.14 -1.02
CA ASP A 4 2.54 12.36 0.32
C ASP A 4 2.38 11.11 1.20
N LEU A 5 3.51 10.58 1.66
CA LEU A 5 3.58 9.38 2.53
C LEU A 5 3.61 9.72 4.03
N SER A 6 3.45 10.99 4.42
CA SER A 6 3.62 11.45 5.81
C SER A 6 2.68 10.76 6.79
N LEU A 7 1.41 10.54 6.41
CA LEU A 7 0.46 9.79 7.22
C LEU A 7 -0.34 8.79 6.38
N TYR A 8 0.14 7.54 6.38
CA TYR A 8 -0.40 6.46 5.58
C TYR A 8 -1.33 5.56 6.41
N LEU A 9 -2.64 5.66 6.17
CA LEU A 9 -3.63 4.74 6.72
C LEU A 9 -3.64 3.42 5.94
N VAL A 10 -3.45 2.30 6.64
CA VAL A 10 -3.78 0.96 6.14
C VAL A 10 -5.02 0.47 6.87
N THR A 11 -6.09 0.16 6.15
CA THR A 11 -7.34 -0.29 6.79
C THR A 11 -7.23 -1.73 7.28
N ASP A 12 -8.07 -2.08 8.24
CA ASP A 12 -8.29 -3.45 8.66
C ASP A 12 -9.77 -3.63 8.98
N ALA A 13 -10.42 -4.60 8.36
CA ALA A 13 -11.87 -4.78 8.46
C ALA A 13 -12.34 -4.96 9.91
N ALA A 14 -11.59 -5.71 10.73
CA ALA A 14 -11.97 -5.96 12.13
C ALA A 14 -11.80 -4.71 12.99
N LEU A 15 -10.77 -3.90 12.73
CA LEU A 15 -10.56 -2.65 13.46
C LEU A 15 -11.55 -1.54 13.05
N CYS A 16 -12.07 -1.59 11.83
CA CYS A 16 -13.07 -0.65 11.36
C CYS A 16 -14.50 -1.03 11.77
N ASP A 17 -14.76 -2.28 12.19
CA ASP A 17 -16.11 -2.84 12.37
C ASP A 17 -17.03 -1.98 13.24
N ALA A 18 -16.50 -1.42 14.34
CA ALA A 18 -17.28 -0.60 15.27
C ALA A 18 -17.84 0.70 14.66
N TYR A 19 -17.17 1.26 13.65
CA TYR A 19 -17.54 2.54 13.03
C TYR A 19 -17.95 2.40 11.56
N GLY A 20 -17.56 1.32 10.90
CA GLY A 20 -17.62 1.16 9.45
C GLY A 20 -16.35 1.63 8.76
N LEU A 21 -16.06 1.01 7.61
CA LEU A 21 -14.86 1.30 6.81
C LEU A 21 -14.87 2.75 6.30
N GLU A 22 -15.99 3.19 5.73
CA GLU A 22 -16.14 4.50 5.12
C GLU A 22 -16.02 5.62 6.17
N GLN A 23 -16.70 5.49 7.30
CA GLN A 23 -16.64 6.46 8.39
C GLN A 23 -15.23 6.54 9.00
N THR A 24 -14.55 5.39 9.13
CA THR A 24 -13.15 5.36 9.60
C THR A 24 -12.25 6.12 8.64
N VAL A 25 -12.37 5.88 7.34
CA VAL A 25 -11.56 6.57 6.32
C VAL A 25 -11.89 8.07 6.26
N GLU A 26 -13.17 8.45 6.30
CA GLU A 26 -13.60 9.85 6.30
C GLU A 26 -13.04 10.62 7.50
N ALA A 27 -13.15 10.05 8.71
CA ALA A 27 -12.60 10.65 9.92
C ALA A 27 -11.07 10.77 9.84
N ALA A 28 -10.39 9.75 9.29
CA ALA A 28 -8.94 9.77 9.17
C ALA A 28 -8.43 10.80 8.15
N VAL A 29 -9.11 10.94 7.01
CA VAL A 29 -8.83 12.00 6.01
C VAL A 29 -9.07 13.39 6.62
N SER A 30 -10.18 13.57 7.35
CA SER A 30 -10.45 14.81 8.09
C SER A 30 -9.38 15.12 9.14
N GLY A 31 -8.74 14.08 9.69
CA GLY A 31 -7.62 14.16 10.63
C GLY A 31 -6.25 14.37 9.98
N GLY A 32 -6.15 14.42 8.65
CA GLY A 32 -4.90 14.70 7.93
C GLY A 32 -4.18 13.48 7.35
N VAL A 33 -4.85 12.33 7.20
CA VAL A 33 -4.31 11.20 6.41
C VAL A 33 -4.05 11.66 4.97
N THR A 34 -2.87 11.32 4.46
CA THR A 34 -2.41 11.76 3.13
C THR A 34 -2.49 10.66 2.08
N ILE A 35 -2.69 9.40 2.48
CA ILE A 35 -2.84 8.24 1.60
C ILE A 35 -3.59 7.12 2.34
N VAL A 36 -4.48 6.43 1.62
CA VAL A 36 -5.29 5.33 2.17
C VAL A 36 -5.00 4.05 1.40
N GLN A 37 -4.71 2.96 2.11
CA GLN A 37 -4.62 1.62 1.56
C GLN A 37 -5.78 0.78 2.07
N LEU A 38 -6.62 0.31 1.14
CA LEU A 38 -7.64 -0.68 1.44
C LEU A 38 -7.00 -2.05 1.56
N ARG A 39 -7.08 -2.63 2.76
CA ARG A 39 -6.63 -3.99 3.05
C ARG A 39 -7.71 -4.76 3.78
N ASP A 40 -8.21 -5.79 3.11
CA ASP A 40 -9.11 -6.78 3.66
C ASP A 40 -8.68 -8.17 3.19
N LYS A 41 -8.04 -8.93 4.09
CA LYS A 41 -7.50 -10.26 3.77
C LYS A 41 -8.58 -11.34 3.70
N HIS A 42 -9.78 -11.06 4.18
CA HIS A 42 -10.85 -12.05 4.31
C HIS A 42 -12.00 -11.80 3.32
N ALA A 43 -12.11 -10.59 2.77
CA ALA A 43 -13.04 -10.29 1.70
C ALA A 43 -12.77 -11.11 0.43
N SER A 44 -13.83 -11.45 -0.32
CA SER A 44 -13.71 -11.85 -1.72
C SER A 44 -13.28 -10.68 -2.59
N ASP A 45 -12.77 -10.95 -3.78
CA ASP A 45 -12.40 -9.89 -4.75
C ASP A 45 -13.61 -9.02 -5.09
N GLU A 46 -14.78 -9.62 -5.30
CA GLU A 46 -16.03 -8.88 -5.53
C GLU A 46 -16.35 -7.91 -4.39
N HIS A 47 -16.25 -8.39 -3.13
CA HIS A 47 -16.53 -7.55 -1.98
C HIS A 47 -15.50 -6.43 -1.82
N MET A 48 -14.22 -6.73 -2.02
CA MET A 48 -13.15 -5.75 -1.92
C MET A 48 -13.22 -4.72 -3.06
N THR A 49 -13.60 -5.13 -4.28
CA THR A 49 -13.89 -4.22 -5.40
C THR A 49 -15.06 -3.29 -5.05
N ALA A 50 -16.11 -3.80 -4.41
CA ALA A 50 -17.23 -2.96 -3.96
C ALA A 50 -16.80 -1.96 -2.86
N GLN A 51 -16.00 -2.38 -1.88
CA GLN A 51 -15.40 -1.49 -0.87
C GLN A 51 -14.53 -0.40 -1.55
N ALA A 52 -13.63 -0.81 -2.45
CA ALA A 52 -12.74 0.09 -3.16
C ALA A 52 -13.49 1.16 -3.96
N LYS A 53 -14.56 0.78 -4.66
CA LYS A 53 -15.40 1.74 -5.40
C LYS A 53 -16.06 2.76 -4.49
N ARG A 54 -16.59 2.34 -3.34
CA ARG A 54 -17.17 3.27 -2.34
C ARG A 54 -16.11 4.23 -1.79
N LEU A 55 -14.92 3.74 -1.49
CA LEU A 55 -13.80 4.59 -1.05
C LEU A 55 -13.30 5.53 -2.14
N LYS A 56 -13.27 5.12 -3.41
CA LYS A 56 -12.94 6.01 -4.54
C LYS A 56 -13.92 7.17 -4.64
N THR A 57 -15.21 6.90 -4.48
CA THR A 57 -16.23 7.96 -4.45
C THR A 57 -16.03 8.88 -3.25
N LEU A 58 -15.78 8.32 -2.06
CA LEU A 58 -15.57 9.08 -0.82
C LEU A 58 -14.34 9.99 -0.90
N LEU A 59 -13.25 9.52 -1.51
CA LEU A 59 -11.98 10.25 -1.62
C LEU A 59 -11.95 11.23 -2.81
N ALA A 60 -12.96 11.23 -3.67
CA ALA A 60 -13.00 12.10 -4.84
C ALA A 60 -12.91 13.59 -4.43
N GLY A 61 -11.98 14.33 -5.04
CA GLY A 61 -11.76 15.75 -4.75
C GLY A 61 -10.97 16.05 -3.47
N THR A 62 -10.67 15.06 -2.63
CA THR A 62 -9.84 15.24 -1.42
C THR A 62 -8.35 15.36 -1.74
N GLY A 63 -7.91 14.81 -2.87
CA GLY A 63 -6.50 14.68 -3.23
C GLY A 63 -5.78 13.51 -2.57
N VAL A 64 -6.45 12.74 -1.70
CA VAL A 64 -5.90 11.56 -1.02
C VAL A 64 -6.04 10.33 -1.94
N PRO A 65 -4.93 9.70 -2.39
CA PRO A 65 -5.01 8.54 -3.27
C PRO A 65 -5.44 7.28 -2.52
N LEU A 66 -6.17 6.41 -3.23
CA LEU A 66 -6.52 5.06 -2.78
C LEU A 66 -5.57 4.02 -3.39
N ILE A 67 -4.95 3.24 -2.52
CA ILE A 67 -4.09 2.10 -2.86
C ILE A 67 -4.82 0.81 -2.51
N ILE A 68 -4.79 -0.18 -3.40
CA ILE A 68 -5.29 -1.53 -3.09
C ILE A 68 -4.14 -2.40 -2.62
N ASN A 69 -4.38 -3.17 -1.57
CA ASN A 69 -3.42 -4.15 -1.07
C ASN A 69 -3.52 -5.48 -1.83
N ASP A 70 -2.39 -5.99 -2.30
CA ASP A 70 -2.09 -7.30 -2.93
C ASP A 70 -2.82 -7.63 -4.24
N ARG A 71 -4.05 -7.15 -4.43
CA ARG A 71 -4.98 -7.64 -5.46
C ARG A 71 -5.03 -6.72 -6.68
N LEU A 72 -4.21 -7.05 -7.69
CA LEU A 72 -4.13 -6.28 -8.95
C LEU A 72 -5.49 -6.13 -9.64
N GLN A 73 -6.28 -7.21 -9.74
CA GLN A 73 -7.59 -7.14 -10.43
C GLN A 73 -8.57 -6.21 -9.72
N VAL A 74 -8.61 -6.24 -8.38
CA VAL A 74 -9.42 -5.31 -7.58
C VAL A 74 -9.01 -3.86 -7.88
N ALA A 75 -7.71 -3.58 -7.95
CA ALA A 75 -7.21 -2.23 -8.29
C ALA A 75 -7.65 -1.75 -9.68
N LEU A 76 -7.61 -2.65 -10.68
CA LEU A 76 -8.03 -2.34 -12.05
C LEU A 76 -9.55 -2.10 -12.11
N GLU A 77 -10.34 -3.01 -11.55
CA GLU A 77 -11.81 -2.94 -11.58
C GLU A 77 -12.38 -1.77 -10.78
N SER A 78 -11.68 -1.34 -9.73
CA SER A 78 -12.07 -0.19 -8.92
C SER A 78 -11.49 1.14 -9.41
N GLN A 79 -10.63 1.12 -10.45
CA GLN A 79 -9.89 2.30 -10.90
C GLN A 79 -9.12 2.98 -9.76
N ALA A 80 -8.42 2.18 -8.96
CA ALA A 80 -7.59 2.66 -7.86
C ALA A 80 -6.43 3.52 -8.36
N ASP A 81 -5.93 4.41 -7.50
CA ASP A 81 -4.79 5.26 -7.82
C ASP A 81 -3.46 4.48 -7.78
N GLY A 82 -3.46 3.32 -7.12
CA GLY A 82 -2.27 2.50 -7.00
C GLY A 82 -2.49 1.13 -6.38
N LEU A 83 -1.39 0.40 -6.26
CA LEU A 83 -1.32 -0.96 -5.74
C LEU A 83 -0.12 -1.09 -4.80
N HIS A 84 -0.32 -1.74 -3.67
CA HIS A 84 0.76 -2.20 -2.80
C HIS A 84 0.84 -3.72 -2.90
N VAL A 85 2.02 -4.26 -3.23
CA VAL A 85 2.21 -5.72 -3.34
C VAL A 85 3.22 -6.24 -2.33
N GLY A 86 2.95 -7.44 -1.83
CA GLY A 86 3.90 -8.31 -1.16
C GLY A 86 4.79 -9.08 -2.13
N GLN A 87 5.65 -9.90 -1.55
CA GLN A 87 6.65 -10.69 -2.30
C GLN A 87 6.05 -11.91 -3.03
N SER A 88 4.84 -12.30 -2.65
CA SER A 88 4.11 -13.46 -3.20
C SER A 88 2.98 -13.07 -4.14
N ASP A 89 2.78 -11.78 -4.37
CA ASP A 89 1.62 -11.27 -5.12
C ASP A 89 1.99 -11.01 -6.58
N ALA A 90 1.17 -10.25 -7.30
CA ALA A 90 1.47 -9.88 -8.69
C ALA A 90 2.87 -9.24 -8.80
N ALA A 91 3.62 -9.61 -9.84
CA ALA A 91 4.94 -9.04 -10.07
C ALA A 91 4.82 -7.52 -10.31
N VAL A 92 5.75 -6.73 -9.75
CA VAL A 92 5.77 -5.27 -9.92
C VAL A 92 5.70 -4.86 -11.40
N HIS A 93 6.41 -5.60 -12.26
CA HIS A 93 6.39 -5.37 -13.70
C HIS A 93 5.01 -5.60 -14.33
N GLU A 94 4.29 -6.64 -13.91
CA GLU A 94 2.93 -6.92 -14.36
C GLU A 94 1.97 -5.81 -13.91
N ALA A 95 2.04 -5.42 -12.63
CA ALA A 95 1.25 -4.31 -12.10
C ALA A 95 1.50 -3.01 -12.85
N ARG A 96 2.77 -2.70 -13.17
CA ARG A 96 3.14 -1.51 -13.93
C ARG A 96 2.62 -1.53 -15.37
N ILE A 97 2.65 -2.68 -16.05
CA ILE A 97 2.07 -2.83 -17.39
C ILE A 97 0.56 -2.61 -17.33
N ALA A 98 -0.12 -3.27 -16.39
CA ALA A 98 -1.58 -3.27 -16.33
C ALA A 98 -2.16 -1.92 -15.89
N MET A 99 -1.58 -1.26 -14.88
CA MET A 99 -2.08 -0.01 -14.31
C MET A 99 -1.49 1.25 -14.99
N GLY A 100 -0.44 1.08 -15.78
CA GLY A 100 0.21 2.17 -16.51
C GLY A 100 1.21 2.98 -15.68
N LYS A 101 1.85 3.95 -16.36
CA LYS A 101 2.98 4.73 -15.82
C LYS A 101 2.62 5.65 -14.64
N ASP A 102 1.35 6.04 -14.54
CA ASP A 102 0.90 7.04 -13.55
C ASP A 102 0.42 6.40 -12.23
N ALA A 103 0.25 5.08 -12.20
CA ALA A 103 -0.17 4.36 -10.99
C ALA A 103 0.89 4.41 -9.89
N ILE A 104 0.44 4.54 -8.63
CA ILE A 104 1.32 4.54 -7.45
C ILE A 104 1.57 3.09 -7.03
N ILE A 105 2.77 2.55 -7.26
CA ILE A 105 3.12 1.16 -6.94
C ILE A 105 4.06 1.11 -5.74
N GLY A 106 3.64 0.38 -4.70
CA GLY A 106 4.42 0.08 -3.51
C GLY A 106 4.82 -1.38 -3.42
N LEU A 107 5.98 -1.66 -2.82
CA LEU A 107 6.45 -3.02 -2.56
C LEU A 107 6.81 -3.20 -1.09
N SER A 108 6.30 -4.25 -0.45
CA SER A 108 6.74 -4.67 0.88
C SER A 108 8.15 -5.29 0.81
N ILE A 109 9.07 -4.79 1.63
CA ILE A 109 10.46 -5.23 1.75
C ILE A 109 10.75 -5.59 3.21
N ASN A 110 11.24 -6.80 3.44
CA ASN A 110 11.50 -7.35 4.77
C ASN A 110 12.99 -7.72 5.00
N THR A 111 13.80 -7.73 3.95
CA THR A 111 15.23 -8.09 4.01
C THR A 111 16.07 -7.23 3.07
N LEU A 112 17.36 -7.11 3.35
CA LEU A 112 18.28 -6.41 2.47
C LEU A 112 18.35 -7.06 1.07
N ALA A 113 18.30 -8.39 1.00
CA ALA A 113 18.28 -9.11 -0.27
C ALA A 113 17.06 -8.74 -1.14
N GLN A 114 15.88 -8.60 -0.53
CA GLN A 114 14.69 -8.13 -1.23
C GLN A 114 14.85 -6.69 -1.70
N LEU A 115 15.45 -5.81 -0.89
CA LEU A 115 15.72 -4.43 -1.28
C LEU A 115 16.68 -4.35 -2.48
N GLN A 116 17.75 -5.15 -2.46
CA GLN A 116 18.75 -5.21 -3.53
C GLN A 116 18.20 -5.77 -4.84
N ALA A 117 17.23 -6.67 -4.76
CA ALA A 117 16.58 -7.27 -5.93
C ALA A 117 15.34 -6.50 -6.41
N ALA A 118 14.91 -5.45 -5.70
CA ALA A 118 13.69 -4.72 -6.04
C ALA A 118 13.87 -3.91 -7.33
N PRO A 119 12.90 -3.92 -8.26
CA PRO A 119 12.91 -3.07 -9.46
C PRO A 119 12.52 -1.63 -9.09
N VAL A 120 13.43 -0.94 -8.40
CA VAL A 120 13.19 0.39 -7.80
C VAL A 120 12.73 1.44 -8.80
N GLU A 121 13.12 1.31 -10.06
CA GLU A 121 12.71 2.17 -11.17
C GLU A 121 11.22 2.07 -11.52
N LEU A 122 10.56 0.96 -11.15
CA LEU A 122 9.14 0.73 -11.37
C LEU A 122 8.30 1.11 -10.14
N LEU A 123 8.94 1.39 -9.01
CA LEU A 123 8.29 1.63 -7.72
C LEU A 123 8.19 3.13 -7.41
N ASN A 124 7.13 3.47 -6.70
CA ASN A 124 6.93 4.80 -6.13
C ASN A 124 7.37 4.85 -4.66
N TYR A 125 7.26 3.74 -3.94
CA TYR A 125 7.72 3.61 -2.55
C TYR A 125 7.96 2.15 -2.16
N VAL A 126 8.63 1.96 -1.02
CA VAL A 126 8.78 0.64 -0.37
C VAL A 126 8.22 0.68 1.04
N GLY A 127 7.49 -0.36 1.43
CA GLY A 127 7.04 -0.58 2.80
C GLY A 127 8.06 -1.43 3.54
N LEU A 128 8.77 -0.87 4.51
CA LEU A 128 9.71 -1.62 5.34
C LEU A 128 8.95 -2.25 6.51
N ALA A 129 8.72 -3.55 6.47
CA ALA A 129 8.08 -4.28 7.55
C ALA A 129 9.11 -5.12 8.33
N ARG A 130 8.87 -5.26 9.64
CA ARG A 130 9.71 -6.07 10.52
C ARG A 130 9.24 -7.52 10.43
N SER A 131 10.07 -8.42 9.92
CA SER A 131 9.82 -9.86 10.04
C SER A 131 9.94 -10.28 11.52
N SER A 132 8.99 -11.08 12.01
CA SER A 132 9.08 -11.79 13.31
C SER A 132 8.99 -13.30 13.09
N PRO A 133 9.67 -14.14 13.90
CA PRO A 133 10.38 -13.84 15.15
C PRO A 133 11.78 -13.21 14.92
N PRO A 134 12.45 -12.64 15.94
CA PRO A 134 13.78 -12.06 15.79
C PRO A 134 14.75 -13.15 15.29
N LEU A 135 15.21 -12.99 14.05
CA LEU A 135 16.15 -13.92 13.45
C LEU A 135 17.54 -13.69 14.05
N ALA A 136 17.98 -14.63 14.87
CA ALA A 136 19.40 -14.95 14.93
C ALA A 136 19.84 -15.25 13.47
N ASN A 137 20.77 -14.47 12.93
CA ASN A 137 21.41 -14.61 11.60
C ASN A 137 20.70 -14.08 10.35
N LYS A 138 19.82 -13.07 10.43
CA LYS A 138 19.57 -12.22 9.26
C LYS A 138 19.82 -10.77 9.64
N THR A 139 20.73 -10.10 8.93
CA THR A 139 21.00 -8.67 9.06
C THR A 139 19.69 -7.91 8.84
N THR A 140 18.99 -7.62 9.92
CA THR A 140 17.76 -6.84 9.93
C THR A 140 18.06 -5.46 9.35
N LEU A 141 17.23 -5.01 8.41
CA LEU A 141 17.27 -3.63 7.95
C LEU A 141 16.99 -2.73 9.16
N ASN A 142 18.01 -2.03 9.63
CA ASN A 142 17.87 -0.91 10.54
C ASN A 142 17.66 0.34 9.68
N PRO A 143 16.46 0.95 9.66
CA PRO A 143 16.19 2.13 8.84
C PRO A 143 17.13 3.30 9.14
N LEU A 144 17.62 3.40 10.39
CA LEU A 144 18.58 4.44 10.80
C LEU A 144 19.97 4.22 10.20
N ALA A 145 20.40 2.97 10.00
CA ALA A 145 21.73 2.67 9.45
C ALA A 145 21.87 2.96 7.94
N LEU A 146 20.74 3.06 7.22
CA LEU A 146 20.73 3.40 5.79
C LEU A 146 20.87 4.91 5.53
N MET A 147 20.71 5.75 6.55
CA MET A 147 20.86 7.21 6.44
C MET A 147 22.31 7.67 6.63
N ASP A 148 23.15 6.90 7.33
CA ASP A 148 24.54 7.25 7.64
C ASP A 148 25.57 6.86 6.56
N SER A 149 25.17 6.15 5.50
CA SER A 149 26.09 5.78 4.40
C SER A 149 26.20 6.84 3.29
N ARG A 150 25.71 8.05 3.54
CA ARG A 150 25.90 9.23 2.69
C ARG A 150 26.58 10.35 3.48
N ASN A 151 27.83 10.10 3.87
CA ASN A 151 28.83 11.13 4.18
C ASN A 151 30.20 10.63 3.76
#